data_AF-A0A972UWW8-F1
#
_entry.id   AF-A0A972UWW8-F1
#
_cell.length_a   1.000
_cell.length_b   1.000
_cell.length_c   1.000
_cell.angle_alpha   90.00
_cell.angle_beta   90.00
_cell.angle_gamma   90.00
#
_symmetry.space_group_name_H-M   'P 1'
#
loop_
_entity.id
_entity.type
_entity.pdbx_description
1 polymer ?
#
loop_
_entity_poly.entity_id
_entity_poly.type
_entity_poly.pdbx_seq_one_letter_code
_entity_poly.pdbx_strand_id
1 'polypeptide(L)'
;MKALKQIVCPISEERINEQITRSNAMFAILFVVTSLVFQSVYFILFLMADFYIRAFTRLNISPINFLSRVIVNALNLNKKETGKAQKVFAARMGFLMTLI
;
A
#
# COMPACT_ATOMS: atom_id res chain seq x y z
N MET A 1 -34.43 -30.56 -4.70
CA MET A 1 -32.99 -30.42 -4.99
C MET A 1 -32.69 -28.92 -5.06
N LYS A 2 -32.18 -28.30 -3.98
CA LYS A 2 -31.87 -26.86 -3.97
C LYS A 2 -30.60 -26.65 -4.80
N ALA A 3 -30.72 -25.92 -5.90
CA ALA A 3 -29.58 -25.47 -6.68
C ALA A 3 -28.70 -24.59 -5.78
N LEU A 4 -27.50 -25.06 -5.45
CA LEU A 4 -26.46 -24.25 -4.81
C LEU A 4 -26.01 -23.21 -5.85
N LYS A 5 -26.60 -22.02 -5.78
CA LYS A 5 -26.12 -20.82 -6.45
C LYS A 5 -24.65 -20.66 -6.03
N GLN A 6 -23.70 -20.90 -6.93
CA GLN A 6 -22.29 -20.63 -6.67
C GLN A 6 -22.18 -19.17 -6.26
N ILE A 7 -21.94 -18.92 -4.97
CA ILE A 7 -21.61 -17.60 -4.48
C ILE A 7 -20.17 -17.36 -4.95
N VAL A 8 -20.02 -16.93 -6.21
CA VAL A 8 -18.75 -16.44 -6.72
C VAL A 8 -18.48 -15.15 -5.96
N CYS A 9 -17.67 -15.23 -4.91
CA CYS A 9 -17.17 -14.04 -4.22
C CYS A 9 -16.26 -13.30 -5.21
N PRO A 10 -16.60 -12.07 -5.64
CA PRO A 10 -15.77 -11.28 -6.54
C PRO A 10 -14.57 -10.66 -5.79
N ILE A 11 -14.01 -11.41 -4.83
CA ILE A 11 -12.88 -10.99 -4.02
C ILE A 11 -11.62 -11.46 -4.74
N SER A 12 -10.67 -10.56 -4.96
CA SER A 12 -9.38 -10.94 -5.54
C SER A 12 -8.66 -11.90 -4.60
N GLU A 13 -8.19 -13.03 -5.13
CA GLU A 13 -7.38 -14.01 -4.39
C GLU A 13 -5.93 -13.58 -4.20
N GLU A 14 -5.52 -12.45 -4.80
CA GLU A 14 -4.15 -11.96 -4.67
C GLU A 14 -3.82 -11.63 -3.21
N ARG A 15 -2.73 -12.21 -2.72
CA ARG A 15 -2.20 -12.00 -1.37
C ARG A 15 -0.93 -11.17 -1.40
N ILE A 16 -0.70 -10.43 -0.32
CA ILE A 16 0.51 -9.63 -0.10
C ILE A 16 0.95 -9.74 1.36
N ASN A 17 2.26 -9.62 1.60
CA ASN A 17 2.84 -9.61 2.94
C ASN A 17 2.39 -8.38 3.74
N GLU A 18 1.71 -8.63 4.85
CA GLU A 18 1.21 -7.65 5.81
C GLU A 18 2.31 -6.73 6.34
N GLN A 19 3.47 -7.29 6.68
CA GLN A 19 4.57 -6.52 7.28
C GLN A 19 5.08 -5.45 6.32
N ILE A 20 5.22 -5.78 5.03
CA ILE A 20 5.61 -4.82 3.99
C ILE A 20 4.57 -3.70 3.90
N THR A 21 3.28 -4.04 3.92
CA THR A 21 2.22 -3.01 3.86
C THR A 21 2.16 -2.14 5.10
N ARG A 22 2.51 -2.69 6.27
CA ARG A 22 2.60 -1.95 7.54
C ARG A 22 3.80 -1.01 7.55
N SER A 23 4.96 -1.45 7.06
CA SER A 23 6.13 -0.58 6.86
C SER A 23 5.82 0.54 5.87
N ASN A 24 5.12 0.27 4.77
CA ASN A 24 4.70 1.31 3.82
C ASN A 24 3.80 2.37 4.49
N ALA A 25 2.89 1.96 5.38
CA ALA A 25 2.04 2.89 6.12
C ALA A 25 2.87 3.75 7.10
N MET A 26 3.85 3.16 7.77
CA MET A 26 4.78 3.88 8.64
C MET A 26 5.57 4.94 7.85
N PHE A 27 6.08 4.60 6.66
CA PHE A 27 6.74 5.56 5.78
C PHE A 27 5.81 6.67 5.31
N ALA A 28 4.57 6.34 4.93
CA ALA A 28 3.61 7.35 4.53
C ALA A 28 3.37 8.39 5.64
N ILE A 29 3.20 7.93 6.89
CA ILE A 29 3.05 8.81 8.05
C ILE A 29 4.32 9.66 8.24
N LEU A 30 5.50 9.06 8.15
CA LEU A 30 6.77 9.78 8.28
C LEU A 30 6.90 10.90 7.23
N PHE A 31 6.53 10.63 5.98
CA PHE A 31 6.56 11.62 4.90
C PHE A 31 5.55 12.74 5.12
N VAL A 32 4.35 12.44 5.61
CA VAL A 32 3.35 13.47 5.97
C VAL A 32 3.87 14.34 7.11
N VAL A 33 4.39 13.75 8.19
CA VAL A 33 4.96 14.50 9.32
C VAL A 33 6.12 15.37 8.86
N THR A 34 7.02 14.83 8.03
CA THR A 34 8.14 15.58 7.45
C THR A 34 7.64 16.74 6.61
N SER A 35 6.61 16.53 5.79
CA SER A 35 5.99 17.60 5.00
C SER A 35 5.47 18.73 5.88
N LEU A 36 4.86 18.42 7.03
CA LEU A 36 4.33 19.42 7.95
C LEU A 36 5.44 20.19 8.67
N VAL A 37 6.52 19.51 9.07
CA VAL A 37 7.66 20.15 9.75
C VAL A 37 8.43 21.07 8.81
N PHE A 38 8.70 20.62 7.59
CA PHE A 38 9.48 21.38 6.60
C PHE A 38 8.62 22.33 5.74
N GLN A 39 7.29 22.29 5.87
CA GLN A 39 6.34 23.08 5.07
C GLN A 39 6.57 22.95 3.56
N SER A 40 6.97 21.75 3.12
CA SER A 40 7.45 21.50 1.76
C SER A 40 6.53 20.54 1.01
N VAL A 41 5.94 21.03 -0.09
CA VAL A 41 5.00 20.28 -0.94
C VAL A 41 5.67 19.09 -1.63
N TYR A 42 7.00 19.11 -1.81
CA TYR A 42 7.73 18.05 -2.49
C TYR A 42 7.55 16.67 -1.84
N PHE A 43 7.42 16.61 -0.51
CA PHE A 43 7.21 15.34 0.20
C PHE A 43 5.81 14.76 -0.06
N ILE A 44 4.78 15.59 -0.14
CA ILE A 44 3.43 15.17 -0.51
C ILE A 44 3.37 14.76 -1.97
N LEU A 45 4.04 15.48 -2.88
CA LEU A 45 4.12 15.10 -4.30
C LEU A 45 4.79 13.73 -4.48
N PHE A 46 5.88 13.48 -3.77
CA PHE A 46 6.54 12.16 -3.75
C PHE A 46 5.60 11.07 -3.24
N LEU A 47 4.90 11.33 -2.14
CA LEU A 47 3.95 10.38 -1.56
C LEU A 47 2.76 10.11 -2.50
N MET A 48 2.27 11.15 -3.19
CA MET A 48 1.20 11.05 -4.20
C MET A 48 1.63 10.16 -5.36
N ALA A 49 2.85 10.34 -5.89
CA ALA A 49 3.40 9.49 -6.94
C ALA A 49 3.54 8.02 -6.48
N ASP A 50 4.00 7.79 -5.25
CA ASP A 50 4.10 6.45 -4.69
C ASP A 50 2.72 5.78 -4.49
N PHE A 51 1.70 6.53 -4.04
CA PHE A 51 0.32 6.04 -3.99
C PHE A 51 -0.22 5.72 -5.38
N TYR A 52 0.03 6.56 -6.39
CA TYR A 52 -0.39 6.32 -7.77
C TYR A 52 0.18 5.02 -8.32
N ILE A 53 1.49 4.79 -8.14
CA ILE A 53 2.15 3.55 -8.57
C ILE A 53 1.48 2.34 -7.91
N ARG A 54 1.24 2.38 -6.59
CA ARG A 54 0.61 1.27 -5.84
C ARG A 54 -0.87 1.07 -6.17
N ALA A 55 -1.58 2.12 -6.59
CA ALA A 55 -3.03 2.13 -6.81
C ALA A 55 -3.44 1.70 -8.23
N PHE A 56 -2.65 2.09 -9.24
CA PHE A 56 -3.04 1.99 -10.65
C PHE A 56 -2.11 1.11 -11.49
N THR A 57 -0.89 0.86 -11.02
CA THR A 57 0.05 0.02 -11.77
C THR A 57 0.10 -1.40 -11.20
N ARG A 58 0.44 -2.37 -12.06
CA ARG A 58 0.80 -3.73 -11.61
C ARG A 58 2.24 -3.82 -11.12
N LEU A 59 2.97 -2.70 -11.08
CA LEU A 59 4.35 -2.67 -10.64
C LEU A 59 4.38 -2.93 -9.13
N ASN A 60 4.92 -4.09 -8.76
CA ASN A 60 5.13 -4.46 -7.36
C ASN A 60 6.30 -3.68 -6.72
N ILE A 61 6.87 -2.70 -7.41
CA ILE A 61 8.09 -1.97 -7.05
C ILE A 61 7.74 -0.48 -7.04
N SER A 62 7.17 -0.01 -5.92
CA SER A 62 7.19 1.42 -5.61
C SER A 62 8.45 1.73 -4.79
N PRO A 63 8.99 2.96 -4.81
CA PRO A 63 10.18 3.32 -4.04
C PRO A 63 10.04 2.98 -2.56
N ILE A 64 8.87 3.29 -1.97
CA ILE A 64 8.58 2.97 -0.57
C ILE A 64 8.45 1.46 -0.36
N ASN A 65 7.82 0.73 -1.29
CA ASN A 65 7.67 -0.72 -1.20
C ASN A 65 9.02 -1.46 -1.28
N PHE A 66 9.95 -0.97 -2.09
CA PHE A 66 11.30 -1.50 -2.17
C PHE A 66 12.03 -1.31 -0.83
N LEU A 67 11.98 -0.10 -0.27
CA LEU A 67 12.60 0.20 1.02
C LEU A 67 11.99 -0.66 2.14
N SER A 68 10.67 -0.81 2.16
CA SER A 68 9.97 -1.68 3.11
C SER A 68 10.37 -3.14 2.98
N ARG A 69 10.57 -3.66 1.76
CA ARG A 69 11.06 -5.03 1.55
C ARG A 69 12.46 -5.22 2.14
N VAL A 70 13.36 -4.27 1.89
CA VAL A 70 14.73 -4.31 2.44
C VAL A 70 14.69 -4.36 3.96
N ILE A 71 13.87 -3.52 4.60
CA ILE A 71 13.75 -3.45 6.06
C ILE A 71 13.11 -4.72 6.62
N VAL A 72 12.00 -5.19 6.04
CA VAL A 72 11.32 -6.42 6.47
C VAL A 72 12.27 -7.63 6.39
N ASN A 73 13.08 -7.70 5.33
CA ASN A 73 14.09 -8.75 5.15
C ASN A 73 15.26 -8.58 6.14
N ALA A 74 15.76 -7.36 6.36
CA ALA A 74 16.84 -7.08 7.29
C ALA A 74 16.45 -7.39 8.74
N LEU A 75 15.19 -7.13 9.13
CA LEU A 75 14.66 -7.43 10.46
C LEU A 75 14.12 -8.87 10.59
N ASN A 76 14.20 -9.71 9.54
CA ASN A 76 13.67 -11.07 9.51
C ASN A 76 12.22 -11.17 10.03
N LEU A 77 11.37 -10.21 9.65
CA LEU A 77 9.98 -10.18 10.12
C LEU A 77 9.16 -11.30 9.47
N ASN A 78 8.33 -11.97 10.27
CA ASN A 78 7.53 -13.10 9.81
C ASN A 78 6.55 -12.68 8.70
N LYS A 79 6.55 -13.44 7.61
CA LYS A 79 5.69 -13.22 6.46
C LYS A 79 4.27 -13.64 6.79
N LYS A 80 3.37 -12.66 6.91
CA LYS A 80 1.93 -12.89 7.07
C LYS A 80 1.19 -12.45 5.83
N GLU A 81 0.50 -13.36 5.17
CA GLU A 81 -0.24 -13.07 3.93
C GLU A 81 -1.60 -12.43 4.24
N THR A 82 -1.92 -11.33 3.57
CA THR A 82 -3.21 -10.62 3.67
C THR A 82 -3.77 -10.31 2.30
N GLY A 83 -5.08 -10.03 2.20
CA GLY A 83 -5.71 -9.68 0.92
C GLY A 83 -5.14 -8.40 0.33
N LYS A 84 -4.77 -8.45 -0.96
CA LYS A 84 -4.20 -7.30 -1.68
C LYS A 84 -5.27 -6.25 -2.03
N ALA A 85 -6.50 -6.68 -2.30
CA ALA A 85 -7.60 -5.81 -2.72
C ALA A 85 -7.84 -4.64 -1.75
N GLN A 86 -7.89 -4.93 -0.44
CA GLN A 86 -8.11 -3.93 0.61
C GLN A 86 -6.96 -2.90 0.65
N LYS A 87 -5.73 -3.32 0.36
CA LYS A 87 -4.54 -2.46 0.38
C LYS A 87 -4.45 -1.57 -0.86
N VAL A 88 -4.86 -2.09 -2.03
CA VAL A 88 -4.97 -1.29 -3.27
C VAL A 88 -6.06 -0.23 -3.13
N PHE A 89 -7.20 -0.57 -2.52
CA PHE A 89 -8.25 0.40 -2.22
C PHE A 89 -7.73 1.53 -1.30
N ALA A 90 -7.01 1.18 -0.24
CA ALA A 90 -6.38 2.17 0.64
C ALA A 90 -5.38 3.07 -0.10
N ALA A 91 -4.58 2.52 -1.03
CA ALA A 91 -3.67 3.32 -1.84
C ALA A 91 -4.40 4.31 -2.77
N ARG A 92 -5.56 3.92 -3.33
CA ARG A 92 -6.40 4.81 -4.14
C ARG A 92 -6.98 5.95 -3.32
N MET A 93 -7.50 5.66 -2.12
CA MET A 93 -8.00 6.69 -1.21
C MET A 93 -6.86 7.63 -0.78
N GLY A 94 -5.68 7.07 -0.45
CA GLY A 94 -4.48 7.85 -0.14
C GLY A 94 -4.08 8.80 -1.27
N PHE A 95 -4.09 8.31 -2.52
CA PHE A 95 -3.83 9.15 -3.70
C PHE A 95 -4.83 10.32 -3.81
N LEU A 96 -6.13 10.04 -3.67
CA LEU A 96 -7.16 11.07 -3.72
C LEU A 96 -6.98 12.11 -2.61
N MET A 97 -6.64 11.67 -1.39
CA MET A 97 -6.40 12.57 -0.26
C MET A 97 -5.15 13.44 -0.45
N THR A 98 -4.11 12.95 -1.14
CA THR A 98 -2.92 13.75 -1.44
C THR A 98 -3.09 14.69 -2.64
N LEU A 99 -4.17 14.52 -3.41
CA LEU A 99 -4.49 15.33 -4.58
C LEU A 99 -5.30 16.59 -4.21
N ILE A 100 -6.05 16.54 -3.10
CA ILE A 100 -6.91 17.62 -2.58
C ILE A 100 -6.11 18.45 -1.58
#